data_AF-E3RR16-F1
#
_entry.id   AF-E3RR16-F1
#
_cell.length_a   1.000
_cell.length_b   1.000
_cell.length_c   1.000
_cell.angle_alpha   90.00
_cell.angle_beta   90.00
_cell.angle_gamma   90.00
#
_symmetry.space_group_name_H-M   'P 1'
#
loop_
_entity.id
_entity.type
_entity.pdbx_description
1 polymer ?
#
loop_
_entity_poly.entity_id
_entity_poly.type
_entity_poly.pdbx_seq_one_letter_code
_entity_poly.pdbx_strand_id
1 'polypeptide(L)'
;MVAALAYPFTAVFPDRKTPAIFNEVHGREVSDGTIDLTRTVGWFTKILFNYQGLYQQLERKDSLFKNLLIPEGCEPALAASCLRFAIFDVSLVIEQGCAKITFIRDRRANYQDRIRQWMRQYTTTLIDMLALLSNRSAEWTLSDLPLSFSSYIDLDRFRHKTLLGLEVCPEDVEDVFPCSPMQEGILTSQGKDIDFYWICLIYEVMPN
;
A
#
# COMPACT_ATOMS: atom_id res chain seq x y z
N MET A 1 4.72 -0.78 -6.79
CA MET A 1 5.68 -1.88 -6.53
C MET A 1 5.01 -3.25 -6.49
N VAL A 2 4.07 -3.51 -5.58
CA VAL A 2 3.35 -4.81 -5.52
C VAL A 2 2.60 -5.11 -6.83
N ALA A 3 1.91 -4.11 -7.42
CA ALA A 3 1.29 -4.26 -8.74
C ALA A 3 2.31 -4.62 -9.85
N ALA A 4 3.50 -4.02 -9.80
CA ALA A 4 4.60 -4.31 -10.72
C ALA A 4 5.13 -5.74 -10.57
N LEU A 5 5.01 -6.34 -9.38
CA LEU A 5 5.38 -7.73 -9.11
C LEU A 5 4.31 -8.71 -9.61
N ALA A 6 3.04 -8.37 -9.40
CA ALA A 6 1.89 -9.19 -9.79
C ALA A 6 1.64 -9.21 -11.30
N TYR A 7 1.77 -8.06 -11.98
CA TYR A 7 1.49 -7.91 -13.40
C TYR A 7 2.31 -8.86 -14.31
N PRO A 8 3.65 -8.90 -14.26
CA PRO A 8 4.42 -9.83 -15.08
C PRO A 8 4.24 -11.29 -14.64
N PHE A 9 3.80 -11.56 -13.40
CA PHE A 9 3.48 -12.92 -12.97
C PHE A 9 2.35 -13.49 -13.83
N THR A 10 1.27 -12.73 -14.06
CA THR A 10 0.12 -13.21 -14.85
C THR A 10 0.49 -13.40 -16.32
N ALA A 11 1.39 -12.57 -16.86
CA ALA A 11 1.93 -12.72 -18.21
C ALA A 11 2.80 -13.98 -18.38
N VAL A 12 3.66 -14.27 -17.39
CA VAL A 12 4.55 -15.44 -17.44
C VAL A 12 3.84 -16.74 -17.05
N PHE A 13 2.81 -16.65 -16.20
CA PHE A 13 2.00 -17.77 -15.70
C PHE A 13 0.52 -17.67 -16.09
N PRO A 14 0.16 -17.63 -17.38
CA PRO A 14 -1.23 -17.51 -17.83
C PRO A 14 -2.10 -18.72 -17.44
N ASP A 15 -1.48 -19.87 -17.19
CA ASP A 15 -2.12 -21.10 -16.68
C ASP A 15 -2.42 -21.05 -15.18
N ARG A 16 -2.11 -19.96 -14.47
CA ARG A 16 -2.25 -19.85 -13.01
C ARG A 16 -2.97 -18.58 -12.62
N LYS A 17 -3.75 -18.66 -11.53
CA LYS A 17 -4.29 -17.48 -10.85
C LYS A 17 -3.15 -16.68 -10.21
N THR A 18 -3.30 -15.35 -10.18
CA THR A 18 -2.39 -14.46 -9.46
C THR A 18 -2.25 -14.93 -8.01
N PRO A 19 -1.02 -15.15 -7.51
CA PRO A 19 -0.78 -15.61 -6.16
C PRO A 19 -1.19 -14.55 -5.14
N ALA A 20 -1.56 -15.00 -3.94
CA ALA A 20 -1.65 -14.11 -2.79
C ALA A 20 -0.24 -13.54 -2.51
N ILE A 21 -0.16 -12.22 -2.42
CA ILE A 21 1.05 -11.48 -2.05
C ILE A 21 0.80 -10.91 -0.66
N PHE A 22 1.62 -11.34 0.30
CA PHE A 22 1.65 -10.74 1.62
C PHE A 22 2.71 -9.63 1.60
N ASN A 23 2.27 -8.38 1.81
CA ASN A 23 3.16 -7.24 1.88
C ASN A 23 3.52 -6.98 3.35
N GLU A 24 4.77 -7.28 3.72
CA GLU A 24 5.30 -6.95 5.02
C GLU A 24 5.75 -5.48 5.02
N VAL A 25 5.17 -4.69 5.91
CA VAL A 25 5.51 -3.27 6.08
C VAL A 25 6.07 -3.09 7.49
N HIS A 26 7.29 -2.59 7.61
CA HIS A 26 7.89 -2.28 8.92
C HIS A 26 7.29 -0.98 9.47
N GLY A 27 6.20 -1.10 10.23
CA GLY A 27 5.69 -0.07 11.13
C GLY A 27 6.11 -0.34 12.58
N ARG A 28 6.08 0.69 13.43
CA ARG A 28 6.12 0.49 14.89
C ARG A 28 4.78 -0.08 15.32
N GLU A 29 4.58 -1.37 15.10
CA GLU A 29 3.51 -2.06 15.79
C GLU A 29 3.86 -2.05 17.29
N VAL A 30 2.98 -1.47 18.10
CA VAL A 30 3.10 -1.58 19.55
C VAL A 30 2.91 -3.06 19.84
N SER A 31 3.99 -3.73 20.21
CA SER A 31 3.97 -5.11 20.71
C SER A 31 3.26 -5.13 22.07
N ASP A 32 1.97 -4.84 22.10
CA ASP A 32 1.14 -5.30 23.18
C ASP A 32 1.15 -6.82 23.08
N GLY A 33 1.52 -7.51 24.16
CA GLY A 33 1.87 -8.94 24.19
C GLY A 33 0.72 -9.90 23.86
N THR A 34 -0.31 -9.40 23.18
CA THR A 34 -1.49 -10.07 22.66
C THR A 34 -1.36 -10.46 21.18
N ILE A 35 -0.15 -10.38 20.58
CA ILE A 35 0.08 -10.84 19.21
C ILE A 35 -0.17 -12.35 19.12
N ASP A 36 -1.38 -12.69 18.68
CA ASP A 36 -1.79 -14.04 18.38
C ASP A 36 -1.18 -14.51 17.05
N LEU A 37 -0.01 -15.14 17.14
CA LEU A 37 0.72 -15.73 16.02
C LEU A 37 -0.07 -16.85 15.30
N THR A 38 -1.18 -17.34 15.87
CA THR A 38 -2.02 -18.34 15.20
C THR A 38 -2.92 -17.72 14.11
N ARG A 39 -3.08 -16.39 14.12
CA ARG A 39 -3.83 -15.65 13.09
C ARG A 39 -2.97 -15.13 11.94
N THR A 40 -1.65 -15.25 12.04
CA THR A 40 -0.75 -14.89 10.94
C THR A 40 -0.93 -15.92 9.83
N VAL A 41 -1.55 -15.50 8.73
CA VAL A 41 -1.99 -16.31 7.58
C VAL A 41 -0.82 -16.83 6.73
N GLY A 42 0.33 -17.12 7.36
CA GLY A 42 1.57 -17.52 6.69
C GLY A 42 1.47 -18.86 5.94
N TRP A 43 0.46 -19.69 6.24
CA TRP A 43 0.30 -21.00 5.58
C TRP A 43 -0.22 -20.90 4.13
N PHE A 44 -0.73 -19.74 3.69
CA PHE A 44 -1.28 -19.55 2.34
C PHE A 44 -0.49 -18.55 1.48
N THR A 45 0.55 -17.94 2.04
CA THR A 45 1.36 -16.93 1.36
C THR A 45 2.21 -17.56 0.28
N LYS A 46 1.90 -17.28 -0.99
CA LYS A 46 2.69 -17.76 -2.12
C LYS A 46 3.89 -16.84 -2.39
N ILE A 47 3.73 -15.55 -2.13
CA ILE A 47 4.78 -14.54 -2.25
C ILE A 47 4.78 -13.67 -0.98
N LEU A 48 5.91 -13.63 -0.29
CA LEU A 48 6.22 -12.63 0.73
C LEU A 48 6.97 -11.49 0.03
N PHE A 49 6.45 -10.26 0.15
CA PHE A 49 7.09 -9.07 -0.39
C PHE A 49 7.40 -8.11 0.75
N ASN A 50 8.63 -7.61 0.82
CA ASN A 50 9.06 -6.65 1.83
C ASN A 50 9.78 -5.48 1.15
N TYR A 51 9.31 -4.25 1.43
CA TYR A 51 10.02 -3.03 1.07
C TYR A 51 10.67 -2.42 2.32
N GLN A 52 12.00 -2.50 2.38
CA GLN A 52 12.78 -2.09 3.55
C GLN A 52 12.99 -0.57 3.63
N GLY A 53 12.64 0.17 2.58
CA GLY A 53 12.73 1.62 2.55
C GLY A 53 14.09 2.17 2.11
N LEU A 54 14.31 3.44 2.47
CA LEU A 54 15.50 4.22 2.19
C LEU A 54 16.31 4.38 3.49
N TYR A 55 17.40 3.63 3.66
CA TYR A 55 18.25 3.73 4.86
C TYR A 55 19.29 4.86 4.78
N GLN A 56 18.82 6.09 4.55
CA GLN A 56 19.67 7.26 4.28
C GLN A 56 20.70 7.57 5.39
N GLN A 57 20.45 7.15 6.65
CA GLN A 57 21.38 7.37 7.77
C GLN A 57 22.67 6.54 7.65
N LEU A 58 22.59 5.32 7.11
CA LEU A 58 23.75 4.42 6.93
C LEU A 58 24.48 4.67 5.61
N GLU A 59 23.94 5.53 4.75
CA GLU A 59 24.47 5.84 3.42
C GLU A 59 25.26 7.15 3.36
N ARG A 60 25.23 7.96 4.43
CA ARG A 60 25.97 9.22 4.47
C ARG A 60 27.48 8.96 4.39
N LYS A 61 28.21 9.82 3.68
CA LYS A 61 29.67 9.71 3.52
C LYS A 61 30.40 9.73 4.87
N ASP A 62 29.85 10.45 5.84
CA ASP A 62 30.29 10.61 7.23
C ASP A 62 29.61 9.64 8.21
N SER A 63 28.85 8.65 7.73
CA SER A 63 28.20 7.70 8.62
C SER A 63 29.20 6.83 9.37
N LEU A 64 28.97 6.68 10.68
CA LEU A 64 29.76 5.83 11.57
C LEU A 64 29.60 4.34 11.23
N PHE A 65 28.45 3.96 10.67
CA PHE A 65 28.12 2.58 10.30
C PHE A 65 27.77 2.51 8.81
N LYS A 66 28.24 1.46 8.14
CA LYS A 66 27.95 1.22 6.73
C LYS A 66 27.31 -0.15 6.56
N ASN A 67 26.33 -0.23 5.66
CA ASN A 67 25.80 -1.52 5.23
C ASN A 67 26.92 -2.31 4.53
N LEU A 68 27.22 -3.49 5.07
CA LEU A 68 28.11 -4.45 4.44
C LEU A 68 27.27 -5.45 3.65
N LEU A 69 27.70 -5.74 2.43
CA LEU A 69 27.21 -6.90 1.71
C LEU A 69 27.61 -8.14 2.51
N ILE A 70 26.62 -8.94 2.92
CA ILE A 70 26.89 -10.26 3.49
C ILE A 70 27.56 -11.08 2.38
N PRO A 71 28.79 -11.58 2.58
CA PRO A 71 29.47 -12.39 1.57
C PRO A 71 28.66 -13.64 1.23
N GLU A 72 28.75 -14.10 -0.03
CA GLU A 72 28.10 -15.35 -0.44
C GLU A 72 28.58 -16.51 0.46
N GLY A 73 27.62 -17.26 1.03
CA GLY A 73 27.90 -18.40 1.91
C GLY A 73 27.96 -18.07 3.40
N CYS A 74 27.79 -16.81 3.82
CA CYS A 74 27.65 -16.42 5.23
C CYS A 74 26.22 -16.57 5.78
N GLU A 75 25.36 -17.36 5.13
CA GLU A 75 24.05 -17.64 5.69
C GLU A 75 24.18 -18.49 6.97
N PRO A 76 23.47 -18.15 8.05
CA PRO A 76 23.44 -18.97 9.24
C PRO A 76 23.06 -20.41 8.89
N ALA A 77 23.74 -21.41 9.46
CA ALA A 77 23.38 -22.82 9.23
C ALA A 77 21.89 -23.12 9.52
N LEU A 78 21.29 -22.33 10.44
CA LEU A 78 19.88 -22.36 10.79
C LEU A 78 18.93 -21.89 9.67
N ALA A 79 19.41 -21.07 8.72
CA ALA A 79 18.60 -20.63 7.59
C ALA A 79 18.18 -21.79 6.68
N ALA A 80 18.98 -22.85 6.61
CA ALA A 80 18.68 -24.06 5.84
C ALA A 80 17.62 -24.96 6.50
N SER A 81 17.46 -24.90 7.83
CA SER A 81 16.49 -25.69 8.61
C SER A 81 15.24 -24.90 8.98
N CYS A 82 15.20 -23.59 8.74
CA CYS A 82 14.05 -22.74 9.01
C CYS A 82 12.89 -23.04 8.05
N LEU A 83 11.67 -23.13 8.59
CA LEU A 83 10.46 -23.26 7.79
C LEU A 83 10.25 -21.96 7.01
N ARG A 84 10.11 -22.05 5.69
CA ARG A 84 9.78 -20.89 4.87
C ARG A 84 8.29 -20.61 4.95
N PHE A 85 7.96 -19.36 5.23
CA PHE A 85 6.58 -18.87 5.28
C PHE A 85 6.01 -18.49 3.90
N ALA A 86 6.83 -18.59 2.83
CA ALA A 86 6.39 -18.36 1.45
C ALA A 86 7.23 -19.15 0.44
N ILE A 87 6.67 -19.39 -0.76
CA ILE A 87 7.37 -20.03 -1.88
C ILE A 87 8.43 -19.09 -2.47
N PHE A 88 8.07 -17.81 -2.56
CA PHE A 88 8.95 -16.72 -2.97
C PHE A 88 9.01 -15.68 -1.86
N ASP A 89 10.21 -15.25 -1.52
CA ASP A 89 10.46 -14.10 -0.68
C ASP A 89 11.20 -13.06 -1.53
N VAL A 90 10.60 -11.87 -1.62
CA VAL A 90 11.02 -10.78 -2.49
C VAL A 90 11.24 -9.56 -1.62
N SER A 91 12.50 -9.19 -1.42
CA SER A 91 12.85 -7.98 -0.68
C SER A 91 13.40 -6.91 -1.61
N LEU A 92 12.99 -5.67 -1.37
CA LEU A 92 13.48 -4.50 -2.09
C LEU A 92 14.01 -3.48 -1.08
N VAL A 93 15.23 -3.02 -1.31
CA VAL A 93 15.87 -1.95 -0.56
C VAL A 93 16.39 -0.90 -1.54
N ILE A 94 16.37 0.37 -1.14
CA ILE A 94 17.10 1.41 -1.87
C ILE A 94 18.47 1.55 -1.20
N GLU A 95 19.52 1.19 -1.93
CA GLU A 95 20.92 1.34 -1.51
C GLU A 95 21.62 2.32 -2.45
N GLN A 96 22.15 3.42 -1.91
CA GLN A 96 22.87 4.46 -2.66
C GLN A 96 22.09 5.00 -3.87
N GLY A 97 20.79 5.19 -3.70
CA GLY A 97 19.89 5.65 -4.76
C GLY A 97 19.55 4.60 -5.83
N CYS A 98 20.04 3.37 -5.68
CA CYS A 98 19.73 2.26 -6.58
C CYS A 98 18.77 1.27 -5.90
N ALA A 99 17.70 0.89 -6.59
CA ALA A 99 16.83 -0.19 -6.14
C ALA A 99 17.54 -1.53 -6.27
N LYS A 100 17.71 -2.23 -5.16
CA LYS A 100 18.27 -3.57 -5.09
C LYS A 100 17.18 -4.55 -4.67
N ILE A 101 17.04 -5.59 -5.49
CA ILE A 101 15.95 -6.54 -5.38
C ILE A 101 16.56 -7.92 -5.14
N THR A 102 16.14 -8.57 -4.05
CA THR A 102 16.57 -9.93 -3.71
C THR A 102 15.39 -10.86 -3.85
N PHE A 103 15.59 -11.95 -4.60
CA PHE A 103 14.61 -13.03 -4.75
C PHE A 103 15.14 -14.29 -4.06
N ILE A 104 14.49 -14.69 -2.97
CA ILE A 104 14.69 -15.97 -2.34
C ILE A 104 13.60 -16.92 -2.83
N ARG A 105 14.03 -18.11 -3.26
CA ARG A 105 13.16 -19.13 -3.85
C ARG A 105 13.71 -20.52 -3.58
N ASP A 106 12.88 -21.54 -3.71
CA ASP A 106 13.38 -22.92 -3.71
C ASP A 106 14.08 -23.22 -5.06
N ARG A 107 15.31 -23.74 -5.00
CA ARG A 107 16.07 -24.17 -6.18
C ARG A 107 15.49 -25.43 -6.81
N ARG A 108 14.72 -26.22 -6.05
CA ARG A 108 14.04 -27.44 -6.50
C ARG A 108 12.65 -27.18 -7.08
N ALA A 109 12.16 -25.93 -7.03
CA ALA A 109 10.87 -25.60 -7.60
C ALA A 109 10.84 -25.91 -9.11
N ASN A 110 9.72 -26.45 -9.60
CA ASN A 110 9.51 -26.62 -11.04
C ASN A 110 9.44 -25.26 -11.76
N TYR A 111 9.54 -25.26 -13.09
CA TYR A 111 9.38 -24.06 -13.94
C TYR A 111 10.43 -22.96 -13.72
N GLN A 112 11.68 -23.35 -13.44
CA GLN A 112 12.81 -22.46 -13.19
C GLN A 112 13.01 -21.37 -14.25
N ASP A 113 12.86 -21.70 -15.53
CA ASP A 113 13.04 -20.73 -16.62
C ASP A 113 11.95 -19.67 -16.62
N ARG A 114 10.70 -20.05 -16.36
CA ARG A 114 9.59 -19.12 -16.20
C ARG A 114 9.78 -18.24 -14.97
N ILE A 115 10.24 -18.81 -13.85
CA ILE A 115 10.58 -18.03 -12.65
C ILE A 115 11.67 -16.99 -12.96
N ARG A 116 12.72 -17.36 -13.68
CA ARG A 116 13.77 -16.42 -14.14
C ARG A 116 13.23 -15.34 -15.07
N GLN A 117 12.33 -15.70 -15.98
CA GLN A 117 11.67 -14.75 -16.87
C GLN A 117 10.82 -13.76 -16.07
N TRP A 118 10.02 -14.22 -15.11
CA TRP A 118 9.23 -13.36 -14.23
C TRP A 118 10.10 -12.38 -13.44
N MET A 119 11.21 -12.85 -12.86
CA MET A 119 12.16 -11.98 -12.14
C MET A 119 12.73 -10.88 -13.05
N ARG A 120 13.11 -11.21 -14.28
CA ARG A 120 13.59 -10.21 -15.26
C ARG A 120 12.50 -9.21 -15.65
N GLN A 121 11.29 -9.72 -15.93
CA GLN A 121 10.15 -8.87 -16.30
C GLN A 121 9.71 -7.97 -15.14
N TYR A 122 9.85 -8.40 -13.88
CA TYR A 122 9.61 -7.53 -12.73
C TYR A 122 10.51 -6.30 -12.74
N THR A 123 11.82 -6.50 -12.96
CA THR A 123 12.77 -5.38 -13.06
C THR A 123 12.42 -4.44 -14.21
N THR A 124 12.11 -4.98 -15.41
CA THR A 124 11.69 -4.17 -16.56
C THR A 124 10.40 -3.40 -16.26
N THR A 125 9.40 -4.07 -15.68
CA THR A 125 8.11 -3.45 -15.32
C THR A 125 8.29 -2.30 -14.33
N LEU A 126 9.20 -2.43 -13.36
CA LEU A 126 9.50 -1.33 -12.43
C LEU A 126 10.09 -0.11 -13.16
N ILE A 127 11.01 -0.33 -14.09
CA ILE A 127 11.62 0.75 -14.89
C ILE A 127 10.57 1.41 -15.79
N ASP A 128 9.75 0.60 -16.46
CA ASP A 128 8.68 1.10 -17.34
C ASP A 128 7.64 1.90 -16.55
N MET A 129 7.27 1.42 -15.35
CA MET A 129 6.37 2.15 -14.46
C MET A 129 6.95 3.49 -14.01
N LEU A 130 8.26 3.58 -13.74
CA LEU A 130 8.87 4.86 -13.41
C LEU A 130 8.71 5.85 -14.57
N ALA A 131 9.01 5.43 -15.80
CA ALA A 131 8.85 6.28 -16.99
C ALA A 131 7.39 6.70 -17.22
N LEU A 132 6.44 5.80 -17.00
CA LEU A 132 5.01 6.05 -17.12
C LEU A 132 4.52 7.05 -16.05
N LEU A 133 4.88 6.82 -14.79
CA LEU A 133 4.37 7.56 -13.64
C LEU A 133 5.01 8.94 -13.52
N SER A 134 6.26 9.14 -13.98
CA SER A 134 6.91 10.45 -13.97
C SER A 134 6.15 11.53 -14.76
N ASN A 135 5.29 11.14 -15.71
CA ASN A 135 4.52 12.06 -16.55
C ASN A 135 3.01 12.04 -16.23
N ARG A 136 2.59 11.37 -15.16
CA ARG A 136 1.19 11.29 -14.72
C ARG A 136 0.98 12.19 -13.51
N SER A 137 -0.13 12.94 -13.51
CA SER A 137 -0.65 13.55 -12.29
C SER A 137 -1.16 12.47 -11.35
N ALA A 138 -1.03 12.70 -10.04
CA ALA A 138 -1.68 11.84 -9.05
C ALA A 138 -3.20 11.82 -9.30
N GLU A 139 -3.77 10.63 -9.36
CA GLU A 139 -5.20 10.40 -9.50
C GLU A 139 -5.68 9.67 -8.25
N TRP A 140 -6.89 10.01 -7.78
CA TRP A 140 -7.48 9.30 -6.65
C TRP A 140 -7.84 7.87 -7.01
N THR A 141 -7.62 6.99 -6.06
CA THR A 141 -8.04 5.60 -6.05
C THR A 141 -9.12 5.40 -5.00
N LEU A 142 -9.83 4.27 -5.08
CA LEU A 142 -10.82 3.91 -4.04
C LEU A 142 -10.19 3.74 -2.65
N SER A 143 -8.88 3.53 -2.57
CA SER A 143 -8.16 3.45 -1.30
C SER A 143 -7.86 4.81 -0.69
N ASP A 144 -7.89 5.88 -1.47
CA ASP A 144 -7.66 7.24 -0.97
C ASP A 144 -8.91 7.80 -0.27
N LEU A 145 -10.11 7.38 -0.68
CA LEU A 145 -11.40 7.82 -0.12
C LEU A 145 -12.30 6.61 0.22
N PRO A 146 -11.86 5.72 1.14
CA PRO A 146 -12.43 4.38 1.30
C PRO A 146 -13.86 4.35 1.85
N LEU A 147 -14.31 5.43 2.49
CA LEU A 147 -15.65 5.51 3.08
C LEU A 147 -16.67 6.18 2.17
N SER A 148 -16.24 6.81 1.08
CA SER A 148 -17.11 7.65 0.23
C SER A 148 -17.54 6.98 -1.06
N PHE A 149 -16.69 6.13 -1.65
CA PHE A 149 -16.92 5.59 -2.98
C PHE A 149 -16.74 4.07 -3.01
N SER A 150 -17.63 3.40 -3.72
CA SER A 150 -17.57 1.95 -3.97
C SER A 150 -17.21 1.60 -5.41
N SER A 151 -17.14 2.61 -6.30
CA SER A 151 -16.83 2.42 -7.72
C SER A 151 -16.00 3.57 -8.28
N TYR A 152 -15.10 3.26 -9.22
CA TYR A 152 -14.31 4.28 -9.93
C TYR A 152 -15.20 5.22 -10.76
N ILE A 153 -16.37 4.77 -11.20
CA ILE A 153 -17.33 5.61 -11.95
C ILE A 153 -17.84 6.76 -11.07
N ASP A 154 -18.16 6.48 -9.81
CA ASP A 154 -18.66 7.50 -8.89
C ASP A 154 -17.54 8.44 -8.43
N LEU A 155 -16.34 7.91 -8.20
CA LEU A 155 -15.15 8.70 -7.90
C LEU A 155 -14.80 9.66 -9.05
N ASP A 156 -14.81 9.17 -10.30
CA ASP A 156 -14.55 9.99 -11.49
C ASP A 156 -15.62 11.05 -11.67
N ARG A 157 -16.90 10.71 -11.46
CA ARG A 157 -18.00 11.67 -11.50
C ARG A 157 -17.83 12.73 -10.42
N PHE A 158 -17.48 12.35 -9.20
CA PHE A 158 -17.26 13.29 -8.11
C PHE A 158 -16.12 14.27 -8.46
N ARG A 159 -14.97 13.74 -8.88
CA ARG A 159 -13.79 14.54 -9.23
C ARG A 159 -14.04 15.49 -10.41
N HIS A 160 -14.62 15.00 -11.50
CA HIS A 160 -14.71 15.77 -12.75
C HIS A 160 -16.01 16.55 -12.93
N LYS A 161 -17.05 16.25 -12.14
CA LYS A 161 -18.36 16.90 -12.25
C LYS A 161 -18.79 17.60 -10.97
N THR A 162 -18.75 16.90 -9.82
CA THR A 162 -19.24 17.48 -8.56
C THR A 162 -18.32 18.58 -8.06
N LEU A 163 -17.01 18.32 -7.95
CA LEU A 163 -16.04 19.34 -7.50
C LEU A 163 -15.99 20.54 -8.43
N LEU A 164 -16.04 20.30 -9.74
CA LEU A 164 -16.10 21.36 -10.74
C LEU A 164 -17.35 22.24 -10.57
N GLY A 165 -18.51 21.63 -10.28
CA GLY A 165 -19.74 22.38 -9.99
C GLY A 165 -19.74 23.14 -8.66
N LEU A 166 -18.82 22.79 -7.75
CA LEU A 166 -18.58 23.48 -6.48
C LEU A 166 -17.42 24.48 -6.57
N GLU A 167 -16.78 24.61 -7.73
CA GLU A 167 -15.58 25.43 -7.94
C GLU A 167 -14.41 25.06 -7.00
N VAL A 168 -14.30 23.77 -6.63
CA VAL A 168 -13.23 23.24 -5.77
C VAL A 168 -12.23 22.46 -6.61
N CYS A 169 -10.93 22.73 -6.45
CA CYS A 169 -9.89 21.91 -7.08
C CYS A 169 -9.74 20.58 -6.32
N PRO A 170 -9.55 19.44 -7.01
CA PRO A 170 -9.30 18.17 -6.32
C PRO A 170 -8.12 18.21 -5.36
N GLU A 171 -7.12 19.05 -5.62
CA GLU A 171 -5.94 19.22 -4.78
C GLU A 171 -6.25 19.93 -3.44
N ASP A 172 -7.37 20.65 -3.37
CA ASP A 172 -7.82 21.34 -2.16
C ASP A 172 -8.67 20.41 -1.25
N VAL A 173 -8.97 19.19 -1.69
CA VAL A 173 -9.76 18.21 -0.94
C VAL A 173 -8.82 17.30 -0.16
N GLU A 174 -8.87 17.41 1.17
CA GLU A 174 -8.12 16.55 2.08
C GLU A 174 -8.78 15.16 2.24
N ASP A 175 -10.10 15.13 2.44
CA ASP A 175 -10.86 13.89 2.62
C ASP A 175 -12.35 14.10 2.29
N VAL A 176 -13.08 13.00 2.12
CA VAL A 176 -14.52 12.98 1.87
C VAL A 176 -15.14 11.98 2.84
N PHE A 177 -16.25 12.37 3.48
CA PHE A 177 -16.96 11.49 4.40
C PHE A 177 -18.45 11.40 4.04
N PRO A 178 -19.06 10.21 4.15
CA PRO A 178 -20.51 10.11 4.10
C PRO A 178 -21.11 10.87 5.29
N CYS A 179 -22.31 11.41 5.08
CA CYS A 179 -23.06 12.04 6.16
C CYS A 179 -23.41 11.00 7.24
N SER A 180 -23.35 11.40 8.51
CA SER A 180 -23.94 10.64 9.61
C SER A 180 -25.47 10.65 9.53
N PRO A 181 -26.17 9.69 10.17
CA PRO A 181 -27.64 9.69 10.22
C PRO A 181 -28.25 11.00 10.75
N MET A 182 -27.55 11.69 11.66
CA MET A 182 -27.97 13.00 12.16
C MET A 182 -27.86 14.08 11.07
N GLN A 183 -26.75 14.12 10.35
CA GLN A 183 -26.55 15.06 9.25
C GLN A 183 -27.55 14.82 8.11
N GLU A 184 -27.82 13.55 7.77
CA GLU A 184 -28.86 13.20 6.78
C GLU A 184 -30.25 13.66 7.24
N GLY A 185 -30.58 13.48 8.52
CA GLY A 185 -31.83 13.94 9.11
C GLY A 185 -32.00 15.46 9.07
N ILE A 186 -30.93 16.20 9.39
CA ILE A 186 -30.89 17.67 9.29
C ILE A 186 -31.10 18.11 7.84
N LEU A 187 -30.33 17.58 6.90
CA LEU A 187 -30.43 17.94 5.47
C LEU A 187 -31.82 17.62 4.90
N THR A 188 -32.38 16.47 5.26
CA THR A 188 -33.72 16.06 4.84
C THR A 188 -34.80 16.99 5.40
N SER A 189 -34.63 17.47 6.63
CA SER A 189 -35.57 18.40 7.26
C SER A 189 -35.45 19.80 6.67
N GLN A 190 -34.23 20.29 6.47
CA GLN A 190 -33.95 21.59 5.85
C GLN A 190 -34.38 21.65 4.38
N GLY A 191 -34.41 20.52 3.68
CA GLY A 191 -34.99 20.43 2.33
C GLY A 191 -36.51 20.67 2.28
N LYS A 192 -37.22 20.54 3.40
CA LYS A 192 -38.65 20.86 3.52
C LYS A 192 -38.87 22.30 3.97
N ASP A 193 -38.12 22.73 4.97
CA ASP A 193 -38.14 24.09 5.50
C ASP A 193 -36.75 24.41 6.06
N ILE A 194 -36.15 25.51 5.59
CA ILE A 194 -34.79 25.93 5.93
C ILE A 194 -34.62 26.17 7.44
N ASP A 195 -35.71 26.51 8.15
CA ASP A 195 -35.69 26.86 9.57
C ASP A 195 -35.77 25.62 10.49
N PHE A 196 -36.01 24.42 9.95
CA PHE A 196 -35.99 23.20 10.77
C PHE A 196 -34.57 22.84 11.25
N TYR A 197 -34.50 22.32 12.49
CA TYR A 197 -33.26 22.01 13.21
C TYR A 197 -32.38 23.23 13.58
N TRP A 198 -32.88 24.46 13.45
CA TRP A 198 -32.19 25.63 13.96
C TRP A 198 -32.38 25.73 15.49
N ILE A 199 -31.32 25.41 16.25
CA ILE A 199 -31.32 25.53 17.71
C ILE A 199 -30.59 26.82 18.09
N CYS A 200 -31.31 27.77 18.70
CA CYS A 200 -30.72 28.95 19.34
C CYS A 200 -30.87 28.81 20.86
N LEU A 201 -29.74 28.75 21.56
CA LEU A 201 -29.70 28.71 23.02
C LEU A 201 -29.10 30.03 23.51
N ILE A 202 -29.92 30.82 24.20
CA ILE A 202 -29.49 32.06 24.83
C ILE A 202 -29.35 31.77 26.33
N TYR A 203 -28.16 32.00 26.87
CA TYR A 203 -27.88 31.86 28.30
C TYR A 203 -27.63 33.24 28.89
N GLU A 204 -28.32 33.55 29.98
CA GLU A 204 -28.06 34.73 30.80
C GLU A 204 -27.21 34.32 32.00
N VAL A 205 -26.05 34.95 32.16
CA VAL A 205 -25.16 34.70 33.29
C VAL A 205 -25.50 35.69 34.39
N MET A 206 -26.08 35.20 35.49
CA MET A 206 -26.39 35.98 36.68
C MET A 206 -25.18 35.99 37.63
N PRO A 207 -24.64 37.15 38.03
CA PRO A 207 -23.61 37.21 39.06
C PRO A 207 -24.20 36.89 40.45
N ASN A 208 -23.44 36.16 41.26
CA ASN A 208 -23.74 35.88 42.67
C ASN A 208 -23.47 37.10 43.56
#